data_AF-A0AAW2H8R8-F1
#
_entry.id   AF-A0AAW2H8R8-F1
#
_cell.length_a   1.000
_cell.length_b   1.000
_cell.length_c   1.000
_cell.angle_alpha   90.00
_cell.angle_beta   90.00
_cell.angle_gamma   90.00
#
_symmetry.space_group_name_H-M   'P 1'
#
loop_
_entity.id
_entity.type
_entity.pdbx_description
1 polymer ?
#
loop_
_entity_poly.entity_id
_entity_poly.type
_entity_poly.pdbx_seq_one_letter_code
_entity_poly.pdbx_strand_id
1 'polypeptide(L)'
;MNKKCSHSVRLSSLCAHCGEELFTSEPLFNPLHTTDVLQTTEPQRSPRPTLVVDLDHTIVFTSLVDPRRASFSFADEKLTYFVSLRPFLTDFLDNVSRVFDLCVYTMGTRGYALKILSVVDQEKKYFCDRVITRDENNNKLVKKLSRLGVDEKDVVILDDRADIWGYEDNVVLIKPFYLRRERDFNDPVEIVKKGDCEASQDDVEWTEEHKNASFVGTCGEEDRELLNAARYLCRIFSKYKKTGNMKQVLRKERHRVFRKFFFYFGVEDPLAEIVRFYGGRFMSRSKLEAKAGCFVLKEGKKWRVVQKRWLYCCIYRRRRVPVEKYAGMAVETSSSEAEALEREYF
;
A
#
# COMPACT_ATOMS: atom_id res chain seq x y z
N MET A 1 -33.75 -32.19 20.85
CA MET A 1 -33.50 -31.93 19.41
C MET A 1 -33.69 -30.43 19.19
N ASN A 2 -32.61 -29.65 19.20
CA ASN A 2 -32.71 -28.19 19.05
C ASN A 2 -33.02 -27.85 17.59
N LYS A 3 -34.18 -27.21 17.37
CA LYS A 3 -34.56 -26.68 16.06
C LYS A 3 -33.55 -25.60 15.69
N LYS A 4 -32.81 -25.79 14.60
CA LYS A 4 -31.96 -24.72 14.05
C LYS A 4 -32.86 -23.61 13.51
N CYS A 5 -32.84 -22.42 14.11
CA CYS A 5 -33.55 -21.24 13.59
C CYS A 5 -33.05 -20.92 12.16
N SER A 6 -33.98 -20.77 11.20
CA SER A 6 -33.71 -20.62 9.76
C SER A 6 -33.94 -19.20 9.21
N HIS A 7 -34.18 -18.22 10.08
CA HIS A 7 -34.45 -16.84 9.67
C HIS A 7 -33.17 -16.09 9.24
N SER A 8 -33.33 -15.13 8.33
CA SER A 8 -32.22 -14.48 7.60
C SER A 8 -31.67 -13.22 8.27
N VAL A 9 -32.47 -12.46 9.02
CA VAL A 9 -32.03 -11.20 9.65
C VAL A 9 -31.39 -11.47 11.01
N ARG A 10 -30.19 -10.94 11.25
CA ARG A 10 -29.37 -11.22 12.43
C ARG A 10 -28.71 -9.95 12.99
N LEU A 11 -28.57 -9.91 14.31
CA LEU A 11 -27.76 -8.94 15.05
C LEU A 11 -26.69 -9.73 15.81
N SER A 12 -25.46 -9.78 15.27
CA SER A 12 -24.38 -10.61 15.83
C SER A 12 -24.80 -12.10 15.92
N SER A 13 -24.63 -12.75 17.06
CA SER A 13 -25.03 -14.14 17.34
C SER A 13 -26.54 -14.34 17.58
N LEU A 14 -27.33 -13.26 17.54
CA LEU A 14 -28.75 -13.28 17.86
C LEU A 14 -29.60 -13.18 16.59
N CYS A 15 -30.59 -14.05 16.43
CA CYS A 15 -31.59 -13.89 15.38
C CYS A 15 -32.54 -12.72 15.69
N ALA A 16 -32.65 -11.76 14.79
CA ALA A 16 -33.52 -10.58 14.96
C ALA A 16 -35.02 -10.91 14.93
N HIS A 17 -35.40 -12.11 14.45
CA HIS A 17 -36.79 -12.57 14.38
C HIS A 17 -37.18 -13.53 15.51
N CYS A 18 -36.30 -14.49 15.87
CA CYS A 18 -36.62 -15.55 16.83
C CYS A 18 -35.92 -15.40 18.19
N GLY A 19 -34.94 -14.51 18.31
CA GLY A 19 -34.18 -14.28 19.55
C GLY A 19 -33.26 -15.42 19.95
N GLU A 20 -33.13 -16.47 19.14
CA GLU A 20 -32.29 -17.63 19.44
C GLU A 20 -30.80 -17.29 19.29
N GLU A 21 -30.01 -17.66 20.29
CA GLU A 21 -28.60 -17.31 20.44
C GLU A 21 -27.70 -18.48 20.00
N LEU A 22 -26.98 -18.29 18.89
CA LEU A 22 -26.24 -19.36 18.21
C LEU A 22 -24.76 -19.34 18.60
N PHE A 23 -24.44 -19.69 19.84
CA PHE A 23 -23.04 -19.81 20.28
C PHE A 23 -22.43 -21.16 19.87
N THR A 24 -21.32 -21.12 19.12
CA THR A 24 -20.32 -22.20 19.12
C THR A 24 -18.93 -21.57 19.17
N SER A 25 -18.14 -22.00 20.15
CA SER A 25 -16.71 -21.73 20.39
C SER A 25 -15.93 -21.32 19.13
N GLU A 26 -15.20 -20.21 19.22
CA GLU A 26 -14.46 -19.54 18.15
C GLU A 26 -13.86 -20.48 17.08
N PRO A 27 -14.18 -20.21 15.80
CA PRO A 27 -13.24 -20.36 14.71
C PRO A 27 -12.87 -19.00 14.13
N LEU A 28 -11.57 -18.83 13.92
CA LEU A 28 -10.91 -17.72 13.25
C LEU A 28 -11.68 -17.28 11.99
N PHE A 29 -11.96 -15.99 11.91
CA PHE A 29 -12.44 -15.29 10.70
C PHE A 29 -11.58 -15.69 9.49
N ASN A 30 -12.19 -16.36 8.50
CA ASN A 30 -11.58 -16.66 7.21
C ASN A 30 -12.31 -15.82 6.13
N PRO A 31 -11.73 -14.70 5.66
CA PRO A 31 -12.43 -13.66 4.92
C PRO A 31 -12.44 -13.83 3.41
N LEU A 32 -12.09 -15.00 2.87
CA LEU A 32 -12.08 -15.16 1.42
C LEU A 32 -13.51 -15.23 0.80
N HIS A 33 -14.56 -15.00 1.60
CA HIS A 33 -15.93 -14.77 1.15
C HIS A 33 -16.55 -13.60 1.95
N THR A 34 -16.70 -12.43 1.32
CA THR A 34 -17.37 -11.25 1.93
C THR A 34 -18.81 -11.07 1.42
N THR A 35 -19.54 -12.17 1.26
CA THR A 35 -21.00 -12.13 1.10
C THR A 35 -21.64 -13.04 2.14
N ASP A 36 -22.87 -12.71 2.53
CA ASP A 36 -23.70 -13.30 3.60
C ASP A 36 -24.00 -14.81 3.51
N VAL A 37 -23.23 -15.54 2.71
CA VAL A 37 -23.22 -17.01 2.67
C VAL A 37 -21.98 -17.49 3.40
N LEU A 38 -22.07 -17.53 4.73
CA LEU A 38 -21.18 -18.35 5.57
C LEU A 38 -21.48 -19.82 5.28
N GLN A 39 -20.92 -20.36 4.20
CA GLN A 39 -20.69 -21.79 4.10
C GLN A 39 -19.45 -22.11 4.93
N THR A 40 -19.68 -22.70 6.10
CA THR A 40 -18.68 -23.39 6.91
C THR A 40 -18.17 -24.61 6.15
N THR A 41 -17.40 -24.38 5.10
CA THR A 41 -16.49 -25.39 4.56
C THR A 41 -15.16 -25.22 5.29
N GLU A 42 -14.54 -26.33 5.68
CA GLU A 42 -13.18 -26.30 6.20
C GLU A 42 -12.31 -25.45 5.25
N PRO A 43 -11.36 -24.63 5.77
CA PRO A 43 -10.47 -23.86 4.92
C PRO A 43 -9.72 -24.81 4.00
N GLN A 44 -10.18 -24.96 2.76
CA GLN A 44 -9.36 -25.53 1.71
C GLN A 44 -8.19 -24.58 1.55
N ARG A 45 -7.03 -24.97 2.07
CA ARG A 45 -5.78 -24.28 1.80
C ARG A 45 -5.62 -24.22 0.29
N SER A 46 -5.80 -23.04 -0.27
CA SER A 46 -5.41 -22.82 -1.64
C SER A 46 -3.92 -23.14 -1.77
N PRO A 47 -3.50 -23.86 -2.82
CA PRO A 47 -2.08 -24.08 -3.08
C PRO A 47 -1.35 -22.78 -3.44
N ARG A 48 -2.07 -21.68 -3.69
CA ARG A 48 -1.51 -20.39 -4.08
C ARG A 48 -1.49 -19.42 -2.90
N PRO A 49 -0.39 -18.67 -2.71
CA PRO A 49 -0.38 -17.57 -1.75
C PRO A 49 -1.38 -16.48 -2.15
N THR A 50 -1.81 -15.67 -1.19
CA THR A 50 -2.72 -14.55 -1.40
C THR A 50 -1.95 -13.29 -1.78
N LEU A 51 -2.40 -12.59 -2.81
CA LEU A 51 -1.99 -11.22 -3.13
C LEU A 51 -3.12 -10.26 -2.75
N VAL A 52 -2.87 -9.44 -1.74
CA VAL A 52 -3.73 -8.33 -1.37
C VAL A 52 -3.38 -7.12 -2.24
N VAL A 53 -4.39 -6.55 -2.90
CA VAL A 53 -4.26 -5.44 -3.82
C VAL A 53 -5.05 -4.26 -3.26
N ASP A 54 -4.36 -3.15 -3.03
CA ASP A 54 -5.01 -1.88 -2.74
C ASP A 54 -5.60 -1.23 -4.00
N LEU A 55 -6.58 -0.33 -3.84
CA LEU A 55 -7.24 0.34 -4.96
C LEU A 55 -6.60 1.68 -5.31
N ASP A 56 -6.84 2.70 -4.47
CA ASP A 56 -6.50 4.09 -4.71
C ASP A 56 -4.99 4.31 -4.74
N HIS A 57 -4.51 5.04 -5.75
CA HIS A 57 -3.09 5.24 -6.01
C HIS A 57 -2.27 3.95 -6.24
N THR A 58 -2.90 2.78 -6.23
CA THR A 58 -2.28 1.49 -6.52
C THR A 58 -2.67 1.00 -7.93
N ILE A 59 -3.93 0.63 -8.14
CA ILE A 59 -4.46 0.20 -9.46
C ILE A 59 -5.43 1.20 -10.10
N VAL A 60 -5.95 2.15 -9.32
CA VAL A 60 -6.82 3.23 -9.83
C VAL A 60 -6.43 4.58 -9.23
N PHE A 61 -6.84 5.65 -9.89
CA PHE A 61 -6.81 7.02 -9.37
C PHE A 61 -8.22 7.58 -9.43
N THR A 62 -8.69 8.19 -8.35
CA THR A 62 -10.05 8.72 -8.22
C THR A 62 -10.00 10.20 -7.89
N SER A 63 -10.82 10.98 -8.59
CA SER A 63 -11.00 12.42 -8.36
C SER A 63 -12.48 12.78 -8.28
N LEU A 64 -12.80 13.88 -7.59
CA LEU A 64 -14.12 14.51 -7.62
C LEU A 64 -14.30 15.52 -8.77
N VAL A 65 -13.21 15.80 -9.50
CA VAL A 65 -13.22 16.68 -10.67
C VAL A 65 -12.74 15.89 -11.87
N ASP A 66 -13.44 16.01 -12.99
CA ASP A 66 -13.06 15.30 -14.21
C ASP A 66 -11.58 15.59 -14.58
N PRO A 67 -10.71 14.57 -14.57
CA PRO A 67 -9.33 14.72 -15.01
C PRO A 67 -9.21 14.86 -16.53
N ARG A 68 -10.33 14.93 -17.28
CA ARG A 68 -10.47 14.87 -18.75
C ARG A 68 -10.00 13.55 -19.37
N ARG A 69 -9.52 12.62 -18.55
CA ARG A 69 -8.94 11.33 -18.92
C ARG A 69 -9.41 10.21 -17.99
N ALA A 70 -10.55 10.40 -17.33
CA ALA A 70 -11.17 9.34 -16.55
C ALA A 70 -11.50 8.17 -17.46
N SER A 71 -11.31 6.96 -16.95
CA SER A 71 -11.75 5.73 -17.62
C SER A 71 -13.26 5.56 -17.51
N PHE A 72 -13.83 5.94 -16.36
CA PHE A 72 -15.27 5.96 -16.12
C PHE A 72 -15.59 6.92 -14.96
N SER A 73 -16.88 7.19 -14.77
CA SER A 73 -17.38 7.91 -13.60
C SER A 73 -18.61 7.22 -13.03
N PHE A 74 -18.87 7.47 -11.76
CA PHE A 74 -20.11 7.07 -11.11
C PHE A 74 -20.52 8.08 -10.04
N ALA A 75 -21.82 8.22 -9.84
CA ALA A 75 -22.36 8.97 -8.73
C ALA A 75 -22.59 8.05 -7.53
N ASP A 76 -22.26 8.53 -6.34
CA ASP A 76 -22.66 7.95 -5.07
C ASP A 76 -23.13 9.08 -4.16
N GLU A 77 -24.37 9.01 -3.71
CA GLU A 77 -25.06 10.07 -2.98
C GLU A 77 -24.95 11.45 -3.66
N LYS A 78 -24.18 12.38 -3.07
CA LYS A 78 -23.98 13.76 -3.53
C LYS A 78 -22.65 13.97 -4.26
N LEU A 79 -21.87 12.91 -4.50
CA LEU A 79 -20.54 12.99 -5.08
C LEU A 79 -20.48 12.27 -6.43
N THR A 80 -19.84 12.92 -7.41
CA THR A 80 -19.46 12.26 -8.66
C THR A 80 -17.98 11.90 -8.60
N TYR A 81 -17.68 10.60 -8.68
CA TYR A 81 -16.34 10.06 -8.73
C TYR A 81 -15.90 9.85 -10.17
N PHE A 82 -14.73 10.38 -10.52
CA PHE A 82 -14.05 10.17 -11.79
C PHE A 82 -12.86 9.24 -11.57
N VAL A 83 -12.93 8.04 -12.11
CA VAL A 83 -11.92 6.99 -11.88
C VAL A 83 -11.11 6.77 -13.14
N SER A 84 -9.80 6.74 -12.97
CA SER A 84 -8.83 6.38 -14.01
C SER A 84 -8.19 5.04 -13.65
N LEU A 85 -8.24 4.08 -14.57
CA LEU A 85 -7.54 2.82 -14.41
C LEU A 85 -6.04 3.03 -14.67
N ARG A 86 -5.20 2.41 -13.84
CA ARG A 86 -3.76 2.44 -14.08
C ARG A 86 -3.42 1.64 -15.34
N PRO A 87 -2.54 2.15 -16.22
CA PRO A 87 -2.20 1.44 -17.46
C PRO A 87 -1.73 0.00 -17.22
N PHE A 88 -2.09 -0.90 -18.13
CA PHE A 88 -1.81 -2.34 -18.09
C PHE A 88 -2.47 -3.11 -16.92
N LEU A 89 -3.59 -2.59 -16.36
CA LEU A 89 -4.31 -3.24 -15.27
C LEU A 89 -4.77 -4.66 -15.62
N THR A 90 -5.40 -4.86 -16.78
CA THR A 90 -5.87 -6.18 -17.21
C THR A 90 -4.71 -7.17 -17.34
N ASP A 91 -3.62 -6.77 -18.01
CA ASP A 91 -2.40 -7.60 -18.14
C ASP A 91 -1.81 -7.95 -16.76
N PHE A 92 -1.81 -7.00 -15.83
CA PHE A 92 -1.35 -7.24 -14.47
C PHE A 92 -2.21 -8.30 -13.79
N LEU A 93 -3.54 -8.14 -13.76
CA LEU A 93 -4.47 -9.06 -13.13
C LEU A 93 -4.40 -10.45 -13.75
N ASP A 94 -4.35 -10.56 -15.08
CA ASP A 94 -4.19 -11.83 -15.79
C ASP A 94 -2.89 -12.56 -15.45
N ASN A 95 -1.79 -11.82 -15.29
CA ASN A 95 -0.50 -12.44 -14.97
C ASN A 95 -0.42 -12.88 -13.51
N VAL A 96 -0.87 -12.05 -12.57
CA VAL A 96 -0.73 -12.34 -11.13
C VAL A 96 -1.78 -13.36 -10.64
N SER A 97 -2.99 -13.36 -11.19
CA SER A 97 -4.05 -14.33 -10.84
C SER A 97 -3.71 -15.78 -11.20
N ARG A 98 -2.72 -16.02 -12.08
CA ARG A 98 -2.21 -17.36 -12.38
C ARG A 98 -1.45 -17.98 -11.20
N VAL A 99 -0.82 -17.15 -10.37
CA VAL A 99 0.09 -17.60 -9.30
C VAL A 99 -0.35 -17.20 -7.89
N PHE A 100 -1.25 -16.22 -7.77
CA PHE A 100 -1.82 -15.77 -6.50
C PHE A 100 -3.35 -15.87 -6.51
N ASP A 101 -3.94 -16.09 -5.34
CA ASP A 101 -5.34 -15.73 -5.12
C ASP A 101 -5.44 -14.25 -4.79
N LEU A 102 -6.32 -13.52 -5.48
CA LEU A 102 -6.35 -12.06 -5.37
C LEU A 102 -7.45 -11.61 -4.40
N CYS A 103 -7.13 -10.65 -3.54
CA CYS A 103 -8.06 -10.01 -2.61
C CYS A 103 -7.88 -8.50 -2.68
N VAL A 104 -8.96 -7.73 -2.59
CA VAL A 104 -8.90 -6.28 -2.43
C VAL A 104 -8.88 -5.94 -0.94
N TYR A 105 -8.01 -5.00 -0.54
CA TYR A 105 -8.10 -4.35 0.77
C TYR A 105 -7.90 -2.85 0.61
N THR A 106 -8.99 -2.09 0.66
CA THR A 106 -9.02 -0.62 0.49
C THR A 106 -9.49 0.09 1.76
N MET A 107 -9.13 1.38 1.88
CA MET A 107 -9.71 2.31 2.87
C MET A 107 -10.95 3.05 2.34
N GLY A 108 -11.37 2.78 1.11
CA GLY A 108 -12.68 3.22 0.60
C GLY A 108 -13.84 2.45 1.27
N THR A 109 -15.06 2.93 1.06
CA THR A 109 -16.29 2.25 1.52
C THR A 109 -16.62 1.03 0.65
N ARG A 110 -17.55 0.19 1.10
CA ARG A 110 -18.04 -0.95 0.34
C ARG A 110 -18.68 -0.55 -0.98
N GLY A 111 -19.56 0.46 -0.95
CA GLY A 111 -20.22 0.99 -2.15
C GLY A 111 -19.20 1.45 -3.19
N TYR A 112 -18.21 2.24 -2.76
CA TYR A 112 -17.11 2.72 -3.60
C TYR A 112 -16.32 1.58 -4.24
N ALA A 113 -15.85 0.61 -3.44
CA ALA A 113 -15.06 -0.51 -3.93
C ALA A 113 -15.83 -1.36 -4.94
N LEU A 114 -17.11 -1.64 -4.67
CA LEU A 114 -17.97 -2.42 -5.57
C LEU A 114 -18.22 -1.70 -6.91
N LYS A 115 -18.36 -0.37 -6.90
CA LYS A 115 -18.49 0.41 -8.14
C LYS A 115 -17.24 0.31 -9.00
N ILE A 116 -16.04 0.41 -8.41
CA ILE A 116 -14.79 0.20 -9.14
C ILE A 116 -14.69 -1.21 -9.70
N LEU A 117 -14.95 -2.22 -8.86
CA LEU A 117 -14.86 -3.63 -9.27
C LEU A 117 -15.89 -4.02 -10.32
N SER A 118 -17.02 -3.32 -10.41
CA SER A 118 -18.00 -3.54 -11.48
C SER A 118 -17.45 -3.24 -12.88
N VAL A 119 -16.38 -2.44 -12.96
CA VAL A 119 -15.66 -2.14 -14.21
C VAL A 119 -14.37 -2.96 -14.31
N VAL A 120 -13.62 -3.09 -13.21
CA VAL A 120 -12.30 -3.77 -13.21
C VAL A 120 -12.41 -5.30 -13.30
N ASP A 121 -13.42 -5.89 -12.69
CA ASP A 121 -13.60 -7.34 -12.57
C ASP A 121 -15.09 -7.72 -12.74
N GLN A 122 -15.69 -7.29 -13.86
CA GLN A 122 -17.13 -7.46 -14.13
C GLN A 122 -17.59 -8.92 -14.04
N GLU A 123 -16.76 -9.86 -14.50
CA GLU A 123 -17.04 -11.30 -14.48
C GLU A 123 -16.66 -11.96 -13.14
N LYS A 124 -16.20 -11.18 -12.15
CA LYS A 124 -15.71 -11.69 -10.85
C LYS A 124 -14.60 -12.75 -11.00
N LYS A 125 -13.81 -12.65 -12.07
CA LYS A 125 -12.74 -13.58 -12.45
C LYS A 125 -11.56 -13.50 -11.49
N TYR A 126 -11.25 -12.31 -10.98
CA TYR A 126 -10.01 -12.06 -10.24
C TYR A 126 -10.23 -12.09 -8.73
N PHE A 127 -11.16 -11.28 -8.23
CA PHE A 127 -11.35 -11.04 -6.80
C PHE A 127 -12.55 -11.80 -6.24
N CYS A 128 -13.51 -12.19 -7.09
CA CYS A 128 -14.77 -12.80 -6.64
C CYS A 128 -15.44 -11.92 -5.57
N ASP A 129 -15.61 -12.45 -4.36
CA ASP A 129 -16.11 -11.71 -3.19
C ASP A 129 -15.00 -11.49 -2.14
N ARG A 130 -13.72 -11.47 -2.53
CA ARG A 130 -12.57 -11.23 -1.62
C ARG A 130 -12.26 -9.74 -1.57
N VAL A 131 -13.08 -8.97 -0.87
CA VAL A 131 -12.98 -7.51 -0.81
C VAL A 131 -13.14 -7.07 0.63
N ILE A 132 -12.11 -6.46 1.20
CA ILE A 132 -12.12 -5.84 2.52
C ILE A 132 -12.09 -4.34 2.33
N THR A 133 -13.06 -3.63 2.90
CA THR A 133 -13.16 -2.17 2.81
C THR A 133 -13.06 -1.56 4.20
N ARG A 134 -13.17 -0.23 4.29
CA ARG A 134 -13.16 0.48 5.57
C ARG A 134 -14.28 0.01 6.50
N ASP A 135 -15.41 -0.35 5.94
CA ASP A 135 -16.62 -0.74 6.65
C ASP A 135 -16.37 -2.06 7.42
N GLU A 136 -15.78 -3.07 6.76
CA GLU A 136 -15.34 -4.33 7.39
C GLU A 136 -14.01 -4.15 8.18
N ASN A 137 -13.36 -3.00 8.05
CA ASN A 137 -12.19 -2.64 8.86
C ASN A 137 -12.56 -2.06 10.23
N ASN A 138 -13.81 -2.19 10.70
CA ASN A 138 -14.32 -1.59 11.94
C ASN A 138 -13.99 -0.08 12.02
N ASN A 139 -14.01 0.62 10.88
CA ASN A 139 -13.60 2.02 10.75
C ASN A 139 -12.19 2.33 11.32
N LYS A 140 -11.32 1.32 11.44
CA LYS A 140 -9.92 1.56 11.79
C LYS A 140 -9.21 2.15 10.59
N LEU A 141 -8.30 3.08 10.87
CA LEU A 141 -7.54 3.83 9.88
C LEU A 141 -6.19 3.17 9.53
N VAL A 142 -6.05 1.90 9.88
CA VAL A 142 -4.89 1.06 9.62
C VAL A 142 -5.33 -0.30 9.08
N LYS A 143 -4.58 -0.87 8.14
CA LYS A 143 -4.80 -2.22 7.62
C LYS A 143 -4.02 -3.23 8.46
N LYS A 144 -4.58 -4.43 8.66
CA LYS A 144 -3.92 -5.50 9.44
C LYS A 144 -3.98 -6.83 8.71
N LEU A 145 -2.83 -7.49 8.57
CA LEU A 145 -2.70 -8.84 8.00
C LEU A 145 -3.60 -9.85 8.72
N SER A 146 -3.73 -9.75 10.05
CA SER A 146 -4.56 -10.64 10.85
C SER A 146 -6.04 -10.67 10.44
N ARG A 147 -6.53 -9.64 9.73
CA ARG A 147 -7.90 -9.63 9.22
C ARG A 147 -8.10 -10.48 7.97
N LEU A 148 -7.01 -10.89 7.32
CA LEU A 148 -7.06 -11.70 6.09
C LEU A 148 -7.34 -13.17 6.36
N GLY A 149 -7.35 -13.64 7.62
CA GLY A 149 -7.64 -15.03 7.99
C GLY A 149 -6.71 -16.07 7.35
N VAL A 150 -5.60 -15.63 6.76
CA VAL A 150 -4.59 -16.45 6.10
C VAL A 150 -3.26 -16.31 6.83
N ASP A 151 -2.42 -17.34 6.73
CA ASP A 151 -1.10 -17.35 7.33
C ASP A 151 -0.23 -16.26 6.68
N GLU A 152 0.39 -15.39 7.48
CA GLU A 152 1.26 -14.31 6.99
C GLU A 152 2.42 -14.83 6.13
N LYS A 153 2.82 -16.09 6.29
CA LYS A 153 3.86 -16.71 5.45
C LYS A 153 3.39 -16.90 4.00
N ASP A 154 2.09 -16.81 3.73
CA ASP A 154 1.45 -17.06 2.44
C ASP A 154 0.83 -15.79 1.84
N VAL A 155 1.17 -14.60 2.36
CA VAL A 155 0.60 -13.32 1.92
C VAL A 155 1.63 -12.39 1.29
N VAL A 156 1.25 -11.71 0.21
CA VAL A 156 1.92 -10.52 -0.32
C VAL A 156 0.92 -9.38 -0.36
N ILE A 157 1.35 -8.17 -0.01
CA ILE A 157 0.54 -6.96 -0.15
C ILE A 157 1.15 -6.07 -1.22
N LEU A 158 0.34 -5.57 -2.15
CA LEU A 158 0.70 -4.51 -3.09
C LEU A 158 -0.10 -3.26 -2.75
N ASP A 159 0.59 -2.23 -2.29
CA ASP A 159 0.00 -1.00 -1.76
C ASP A 159 1.01 0.15 -1.95
N ASP A 160 0.54 1.37 -2.17
CA ASP A 160 1.41 2.54 -2.34
C ASP A 160 1.87 3.13 -0.99
N ARG A 161 1.27 2.67 0.12
CA ARG A 161 1.51 3.14 1.48
C ARG A 161 1.93 2.02 2.44
N ALA A 162 3.18 2.07 2.90
CA ALA A 162 3.68 1.12 3.89
C ALA A 162 3.25 1.45 5.32
N ASP A 163 3.01 2.73 5.60
CA ASP A 163 2.62 3.26 6.91
C ASP A 163 1.23 2.76 7.35
N ILE A 164 0.28 2.67 6.41
CA ILE A 164 -1.08 2.13 6.67
C ILE A 164 -1.05 0.67 7.13
N TRP A 165 0.02 -0.06 6.79
CA TRP A 165 0.27 -1.44 7.19
C TRP A 165 1.27 -1.56 8.35
N GLY A 166 1.69 -0.45 8.97
CA GLY A 166 2.70 -0.49 10.04
C GLY A 166 4.05 -1.03 9.59
N TYR A 167 4.41 -0.87 8.31
CA TYR A 167 5.66 -1.37 7.72
C TYR A 167 5.84 -2.90 7.81
N GLU A 168 4.75 -3.65 7.70
CA GLU A 168 4.80 -5.11 7.68
C GLU A 168 5.69 -5.67 6.56
N ASP A 169 6.40 -6.76 6.88
CA ASP A 169 7.40 -7.31 5.98
C ASP A 169 6.79 -7.84 4.66
N ASN A 170 5.48 -8.11 4.66
CA ASN A 170 4.68 -8.57 3.52
C ASN A 170 4.37 -7.48 2.47
N VAL A 171 4.63 -6.20 2.77
CA VAL A 171 4.32 -5.08 1.88
C VAL A 171 5.36 -4.94 0.77
N VAL A 172 4.87 -4.91 -0.47
CA VAL A 172 5.57 -4.48 -1.68
C VAL A 172 5.04 -3.10 -2.04
N LEU A 173 5.85 -2.07 -1.77
CA LEU A 173 5.50 -0.72 -2.20
C LEU A 173 5.45 -0.63 -3.72
N ILE A 174 4.39 -0.01 -4.21
CA ILE A 174 4.24 0.41 -5.61
C ILE A 174 4.34 1.93 -5.70
N LYS A 175 4.83 2.45 -6.83
CA LYS A 175 4.83 3.91 -7.05
C LYS A 175 3.36 4.39 -7.04
N PRO A 176 3.01 5.42 -6.25
CA PRO A 176 1.66 5.97 -6.26
C PRO A 176 1.22 6.39 -7.67
N PHE A 177 -0.03 6.12 -8.01
CA PHE A 177 -0.67 6.45 -9.26
C PHE A 177 -1.58 7.67 -9.10
N TYR A 178 -1.15 8.81 -9.63
CA TYR A 178 -1.92 10.04 -9.61
C TYR A 178 -1.77 10.78 -10.94
N LEU A 179 -2.86 11.37 -11.42
CA LEU A 179 -2.92 12.11 -12.69
C LEU A 179 -2.66 13.61 -12.51
N ARG A 180 -3.08 14.16 -11.38
CA ARG A 180 -2.82 15.53 -10.92
C ARG A 180 -2.14 15.49 -9.55
N ARG A 181 -1.69 16.63 -9.03
CA ARG A 181 -1.23 16.74 -7.62
C ARG A 181 -2.40 16.68 -6.65
N GLU A 182 -3.35 15.78 -6.90
CA GLU A 182 -4.50 15.55 -6.05
C GLU A 182 -4.11 14.51 -4.99
N ARG A 183 -4.59 14.74 -3.77
CA ARG A 183 -4.38 13.83 -2.65
C ARG A 183 -5.29 12.61 -2.79
N ASP A 184 -4.91 11.52 -2.13
CA ASP A 184 -5.75 10.33 -2.03
C ASP A 184 -7.05 10.70 -1.32
N PHE A 185 -8.18 10.51 -2.01
CA PHE A 185 -9.50 10.82 -1.47
C PHE A 185 -9.84 9.95 -0.26
N ASN A 186 -9.33 8.71 -0.24
CA ASN A 186 -9.55 7.75 0.83
C ASN A 186 -8.40 7.73 1.85
N ASP A 187 -7.56 8.78 1.89
CA ASP A 187 -6.49 8.92 2.87
C ASP A 187 -7.08 8.95 4.29
N PRO A 188 -6.72 7.99 5.16
CA PRO A 188 -7.22 7.95 6.53
C PRO A 188 -6.93 9.21 7.35
N VAL A 189 -5.84 9.93 7.06
CA VAL A 189 -5.50 11.19 7.74
C VAL A 189 -6.50 12.29 7.37
N GLU A 190 -6.95 12.34 6.12
CA GLU A 190 -7.89 13.36 5.65
C GLU A 190 -9.31 13.05 6.10
N ILE A 191 -9.69 11.77 6.18
CA ILE A 191 -10.96 11.31 6.77
C ILE A 191 -11.09 11.81 8.22
N VAL A 192 -10.03 11.71 9.02
CA VAL A 192 -10.03 12.21 10.41
C VAL A 192 -10.19 13.72 10.47
N LYS A 193 -9.51 14.47 9.59
CA LYS A 193 -9.57 15.93 9.58
C LYS A 193 -10.94 16.47 9.20
N LYS A 194 -11.64 15.78 8.29
CA LYS A 194 -13.02 16.13 7.94
C LYS A 194 -13.98 15.81 9.11
N GLY A 195 -13.72 14.76 9.88
CA GLY A 195 -14.71 14.23 10.84
C GLY A 195 -15.82 13.50 10.09
N ASP A 196 -16.80 12.93 10.80
CA ASP A 196 -17.92 12.18 10.20
C ASP A 196 -18.88 13.05 9.34
N CYS A 197 -18.46 14.24 8.89
CA CYS A 197 -19.25 15.03 7.96
C CYS A 197 -19.18 14.43 6.55
N GLU A 198 -20.36 14.12 5.99
CA GLU A 198 -20.53 13.76 4.59
C GLU A 198 -19.97 14.89 3.72
N ALA A 199 -18.83 14.66 3.08
CA ALA A 199 -18.26 15.64 2.16
C ALA A 199 -19.25 15.88 1.01
N SER A 200 -19.78 17.09 0.87
CA SER A 200 -20.48 17.48 -0.35
C SER A 200 -19.50 18.01 -1.40
N GLN A 201 -19.86 17.93 -2.68
CA GLN A 201 -19.02 18.46 -3.76
C GLN A 201 -18.82 19.98 -3.65
N ASP A 202 -19.75 20.67 -2.98
CA ASP A 202 -19.73 22.11 -2.70
C ASP A 202 -18.79 22.49 -1.54
N ASP A 203 -18.49 21.55 -0.63
CA ASP A 203 -17.57 21.76 0.52
C ASP A 203 -16.09 21.61 0.14
N VAL A 204 -15.80 21.18 -1.08
CA VAL A 204 -14.42 21.06 -1.56
C VAL A 204 -13.93 22.44 -1.98
N GLU A 205 -13.34 23.19 -1.05
CA GLU A 205 -12.67 24.46 -1.34
C GLU A 205 -11.42 24.21 -2.21
N TRP A 206 -11.54 24.50 -3.51
CA TRP A 206 -10.43 24.37 -4.46
C TRP A 206 -9.56 25.62 -4.44
N THR A 207 -8.31 25.50 -3.99
CA THR A 207 -7.32 26.58 -4.18
C THR A 207 -7.05 26.80 -5.68
N GLU A 208 -6.72 28.03 -6.08
CA GLU A 208 -6.38 28.38 -7.48
C GLU A 208 -5.20 27.54 -8.04
N GLU A 209 -4.36 26.96 -7.17
CA GLU A 209 -3.33 25.99 -7.54
C GLU A 209 -3.89 24.67 -8.08
N HIS A 210 -5.00 24.17 -7.54
CA HIS A 210 -5.61 22.92 -8.01
C HIS A 210 -6.27 23.09 -9.38
N LYS A 211 -6.89 24.25 -9.63
CA LYS A 211 -7.49 24.59 -10.93
C LYS A 211 -6.44 24.76 -12.04
N ASN A 212 -5.26 25.25 -11.68
CA ASN A 212 -4.13 25.49 -12.58
C ASN A 212 -3.07 24.39 -12.55
N ALA A 213 -3.29 23.29 -11.81
CA ALA A 213 -2.34 22.20 -11.72
C ALA A 213 -2.15 21.58 -13.11
N SER A 214 -0.99 21.85 -13.71
CA SER A 214 -0.53 21.14 -14.90
C SER A 214 -0.51 19.64 -14.61
N PHE A 215 -0.77 18.83 -15.63
CA PHE A 215 -0.70 17.39 -15.50
C PHE A 215 0.74 16.98 -15.09
N VAL A 216 0.94 16.51 -13.86
CA VAL A 216 2.29 16.19 -13.31
C VAL A 216 2.56 14.67 -13.30
N GLY A 217 1.57 13.84 -13.62
CA GLY A 217 1.72 12.39 -13.70
C GLY A 217 2.48 11.94 -14.95
N THR A 218 2.94 10.69 -14.95
CA THR A 218 3.15 9.95 -16.21
C THR A 218 1.78 9.36 -16.57
N CYS A 219 0.98 10.07 -17.40
CA CYS A 219 -0.30 9.53 -17.90
C CYS A 219 0.00 8.53 -19.01
N GLY A 220 -0.86 7.52 -19.13
CA GLY A 220 -0.92 6.70 -20.34
C GLY A 220 0.20 5.66 -20.41
N GLU A 221 0.48 5.15 -21.61
CA GLU A 221 1.31 3.95 -21.84
C GLU A 221 2.75 4.00 -21.28
N GLU A 222 3.22 5.17 -20.85
CA GLU A 222 4.52 5.35 -20.19
C GLU A 222 4.55 4.82 -18.75
N ASP A 223 3.42 4.83 -18.01
CA ASP A 223 3.36 4.18 -16.70
C ASP A 223 3.32 2.65 -16.87
N ARG A 224 4.49 2.02 -16.71
CA ARG A 224 4.65 0.56 -16.75
C ARG A 224 4.75 -0.07 -15.36
N GLU A 225 4.35 0.63 -14.31
CA GLU A 225 4.58 0.18 -12.94
C GLU A 225 3.82 -1.10 -12.61
N LEU A 226 2.60 -1.30 -13.09
CA LEU A 226 1.88 -2.58 -12.91
C LEU A 226 2.60 -3.74 -13.62
N LEU A 227 3.12 -3.54 -14.82
CA LEU A 227 3.95 -4.55 -15.49
C LEU A 227 5.24 -4.85 -14.70
N ASN A 228 5.88 -3.83 -14.13
CA ASN A 228 7.05 -3.98 -13.28
C ASN A 228 6.72 -4.74 -11.98
N ALA A 229 5.57 -4.43 -11.36
CA ALA A 229 5.06 -5.09 -10.17
C ALA A 229 4.77 -6.56 -10.46
N ALA A 230 4.05 -6.90 -11.54
CA ALA A 230 3.81 -8.29 -11.95
C ALA A 230 5.12 -9.08 -12.12
N ARG A 231 6.10 -8.53 -12.85
CA ARG A 231 7.42 -9.17 -13.01
C ARG A 231 8.13 -9.41 -11.68
N TYR A 232 8.06 -8.43 -10.77
CA TYR A 232 8.65 -8.56 -9.44
C TYR A 232 7.92 -9.62 -8.60
N LEU A 233 6.59 -9.62 -8.59
CA LEU A 233 5.75 -10.57 -7.86
C LEU A 233 5.97 -12.01 -8.34
N CYS A 234 6.05 -12.26 -9.65
CA CYS A 234 6.38 -13.59 -10.19
C CYS A 234 7.77 -14.08 -9.75
N ARG A 235 8.75 -13.17 -9.66
CA ARG A 235 10.09 -13.49 -9.13
C ARG A 235 10.06 -13.81 -7.62
N ILE A 236 9.25 -13.08 -6.86
CA ILE A 236 9.04 -13.32 -5.43
C ILE A 236 8.35 -14.67 -5.22
N PHE A 237 7.28 -14.97 -5.96
CA PHE A 237 6.60 -16.26 -5.96
C PHE A 237 7.58 -17.42 -6.22
N SER A 238 8.46 -17.28 -7.22
CA SER A 238 9.48 -18.30 -7.53
C SER A 238 10.46 -18.56 -6.38
N LYS A 239 10.72 -17.56 -5.53
CA LYS A 239 11.55 -17.71 -4.32
C LYS A 239 10.73 -18.32 -3.18
N TYR A 240 9.50 -17.87 -3.01
CA TYR A 240 8.54 -18.43 -2.04
C TYR A 240 8.35 -19.94 -2.23
N LYS A 241 8.21 -20.43 -3.48
CA LYS A 241 8.13 -21.86 -3.78
C LYS A 241 9.29 -22.70 -3.23
N LYS A 242 10.45 -22.07 -2.96
CA LYS A 242 11.63 -22.74 -2.40
C LYS A 242 11.71 -22.64 -0.88
N THR A 243 11.06 -21.64 -0.28
CA THR A 243 11.20 -21.33 1.16
C THR A 243 9.94 -21.61 1.96
N GLY A 244 8.76 -21.62 1.34
CA GLY A 244 7.46 -21.71 2.02
C GLY A 244 7.17 -20.53 2.96
N ASN A 245 7.89 -19.40 2.81
CA ASN A 245 7.74 -18.24 3.69
C ASN A 245 7.94 -16.93 2.91
N MET A 246 6.83 -16.28 2.60
CA MET A 246 6.75 -15.06 1.81
C MET A 246 7.34 -13.87 2.56
N LYS A 247 7.01 -13.72 3.84
CA LYS A 247 7.49 -12.66 4.73
C LYS A 247 9.02 -12.61 4.75
N GLN A 248 9.67 -13.76 4.93
CA GLN A 248 11.12 -13.89 4.92
C GLN A 248 11.74 -13.54 3.56
N VAL A 249 11.13 -14.00 2.46
CA VAL A 249 11.59 -13.72 1.09
C VAL A 249 11.54 -12.22 0.82
N LEU A 250 10.42 -11.57 1.11
CA LEU A 250 10.22 -10.14 0.89
C LEU A 250 11.19 -9.30 1.71
N ARG A 251 11.32 -9.57 3.02
CA ARG A 251 12.29 -8.90 3.89
C ARG A 251 13.71 -9.01 3.37
N LYS A 252 14.14 -10.22 2.99
CA LYS A 252 15.49 -10.46 2.47
C LYS A 252 15.77 -9.70 1.18
N GLU A 253 14.80 -9.62 0.27
CA GLU A 253 14.93 -8.87 -0.99
C GLU A 253 14.93 -7.37 -0.75
N ARG A 254 14.00 -6.86 0.07
CA ARG A 254 13.86 -5.45 0.42
C ARG A 254 15.09 -4.91 1.14
N HIS A 255 15.60 -5.63 2.15
CA HIS A 255 16.75 -5.20 2.94
C HIS A 255 18.03 -5.07 2.11
N ARG A 256 18.18 -5.79 0.98
CA ARG A 256 19.37 -5.66 0.11
C ARG A 256 19.53 -4.25 -0.47
N VAL A 257 18.45 -3.47 -0.56
CA VAL A 257 18.48 -2.12 -1.11
C VAL A 257 19.38 -1.23 -0.25
N PHE A 258 19.13 -1.15 1.06
CA PHE A 258 19.86 -0.26 1.96
C PHE A 258 20.74 -0.93 3.02
N ARG A 259 20.86 -2.27 3.03
CA ARG A 259 21.80 -2.95 3.93
C ARG A 259 23.21 -2.36 3.81
N LYS A 260 23.85 -2.15 4.96
CA LYS A 260 25.19 -1.54 5.16
C LYS A 260 25.24 -0.01 5.09
N PHE A 261 24.15 0.67 4.75
CA PHE A 261 24.11 2.13 4.79
C PHE A 261 23.62 2.66 6.12
N PHE A 262 24.21 3.78 6.55
CA PHE A 262 23.71 4.61 7.62
C PHE A 262 23.24 5.93 7.04
N PHE A 263 22.04 6.33 7.42
CA PHE A 263 21.34 7.51 6.96
C PHE A 263 21.26 8.51 8.11
N TYR A 264 21.72 9.71 7.86
CA TYR A 264 21.71 10.81 8.80
C TYR A 264 20.74 11.85 8.26
N PHE A 265 19.56 11.93 8.89
CA PHE A 265 18.56 12.98 8.64
C PHE A 265 18.49 13.92 9.85
N GLY A 266 17.75 15.01 9.70
CA GLY A 266 17.37 15.85 10.83
C GLY A 266 16.57 15.08 11.88
N VAL A 267 16.45 15.66 13.07
CA VAL A 267 15.63 15.13 14.17
C VAL A 267 14.20 14.94 13.65
N GLU A 268 13.61 13.76 13.87
CA GLU A 268 12.22 13.40 13.50
C GLU A 268 11.91 13.38 11.98
N ASP A 269 12.89 13.13 11.10
CA ASP A 269 12.60 13.03 9.66
C ASP A 269 11.65 11.84 9.35
N PRO A 270 10.50 12.07 8.67
CA PRO A 270 9.54 11.03 8.30
C PRO A 270 10.15 9.88 7.47
N LEU A 271 11.32 10.10 6.86
CA LEU A 271 12.04 9.08 6.09
C LEU A 271 12.75 8.04 6.96
N ALA A 272 12.82 8.21 8.28
CA ALA A 272 13.49 7.26 9.17
C ALA A 272 12.87 5.86 9.08
N GLU A 273 11.54 5.75 9.12
CA GLU A 273 10.85 4.46 9.09
C GLU A 273 11.01 3.76 7.73
N ILE A 274 10.84 4.47 6.63
CA ILE A 274 11.02 3.88 5.29
C ILE A 274 12.46 3.39 5.07
N VAL A 275 13.46 4.09 5.61
CA VAL A 275 14.85 3.65 5.54
C VAL A 275 15.06 2.36 6.32
N ARG A 276 14.52 2.26 7.55
CA ARG A 276 14.60 1.05 8.37
C ARG A 276 13.90 -0.13 7.69
N PHE A 277 12.72 0.11 7.13
CA PHE A 277 11.94 -0.87 6.37
C PHE A 277 12.72 -1.46 5.18
N TYR A 278 13.59 -0.67 4.55
CA TYR A 278 14.48 -1.11 3.47
C TYR A 278 15.87 -1.59 3.94
N GLY A 279 16.04 -1.81 5.24
CA GLY A 279 17.24 -2.39 5.84
C GLY A 279 18.41 -1.41 6.06
N GLY A 280 18.15 -0.10 5.94
CA GLY A 280 19.10 0.95 6.30
C GLY A 280 19.10 1.24 7.80
N ARG A 281 20.17 1.86 8.30
CA ARG A 281 20.27 2.29 9.70
C ARG A 281 20.06 3.79 9.76
N PHE A 282 19.06 4.24 10.50
CA PHE A 282 18.84 5.66 10.75
C PHE A 282 19.66 6.13 11.95
N MET A 283 20.29 7.29 11.83
CA MET A 283 21.02 7.99 12.88
C MET A 283 20.45 9.40 12.99
N SER A 284 19.90 9.75 14.15
CA SER A 284 19.51 11.14 14.44
C SER A 284 20.77 11.97 14.68
N ARG A 285 20.88 13.14 14.05
CA ARG A 285 21.93 14.13 14.38
C ARG A 285 21.35 15.54 14.35
N SER A 286 21.57 16.28 15.44
CA SER A 286 21.17 17.69 15.57
C SER A 286 22.11 18.68 14.87
N LYS A 287 23.36 18.28 14.54
CA LYS A 287 24.43 19.19 14.07
C LYS A 287 24.85 19.02 12.60
N LEU A 288 24.29 18.09 11.85
CA LEU A 288 24.58 17.91 10.42
C LEU A 288 23.36 18.34 9.60
N GLU A 289 23.28 19.64 9.32
CA GLU A 289 22.30 20.17 8.38
C GLU A 289 22.78 19.90 6.95
N ALA A 290 22.23 18.86 6.33
CA ALA A 290 22.35 18.72 4.88
C ALA A 290 21.54 19.82 4.20
N LYS A 291 22.03 20.32 3.05
CA LYS A 291 21.28 21.24 2.19
C LYS A 291 19.84 20.72 1.99
N ALA A 292 18.85 21.62 1.98
CA ALA A 292 17.46 21.29 1.74
C ALA A 292 17.29 20.29 0.57
N GLY A 293 16.53 19.22 0.81
CA GLY A 293 16.34 18.14 -0.16
C GLY A 293 17.47 17.11 -0.24
N CYS A 294 18.51 17.21 0.60
CA CYS A 294 19.60 16.24 0.72
C CYS A 294 19.65 15.59 2.11
N PHE A 295 20.49 14.57 2.25
CA PHE A 295 20.81 13.91 3.52
C PHE A 295 22.25 13.37 3.48
N VAL A 296 22.80 13.00 4.64
CA VAL A 296 24.15 12.43 4.71
C VAL A 296 24.07 10.91 4.76
N LEU A 297 24.86 10.24 3.91
CA LEU A 297 24.91 8.80 3.75
C LEU A 297 26.31 8.29 4.07
N LYS A 298 26.41 7.27 4.93
CA LYS A 298 27.66 6.54 5.22
C LYS A 298 27.59 5.11 4.70
N GLU A 299 28.64 4.67 4.01
CA GLU A 299 28.87 3.27 3.62
C GLU A 299 30.32 2.87 3.93
N GLY A 300 30.52 2.03 4.95
CA GLY A 300 31.86 1.74 5.44
C GLY A 300 32.56 3.03 5.89
N LYS A 301 33.68 3.37 5.26
CA LYS A 301 34.44 4.60 5.53
C LYS A 301 34.03 5.79 4.66
N LYS A 302 33.15 5.60 3.67
CA LYS A 302 32.77 6.64 2.71
C LYS A 302 31.57 7.43 3.21
N TRP A 303 31.68 8.75 3.16
CA TRP A 303 30.61 9.70 3.49
C TRP A 303 30.23 10.50 2.26
N ARG A 304 28.93 10.75 2.08
CA ARG A 304 28.40 11.49 0.93
C ARG A 304 27.18 12.32 1.34
N VAL A 305 27.05 13.52 0.78
CA VAL A 305 25.79 14.26 0.75
C VAL A 305 25.02 13.81 -0.49
N VAL A 306 23.79 13.33 -0.31
CA VAL A 306 22.99 12.69 -1.35
C VAL A 306 21.61 13.32 -1.42
N GLN A 307 21.12 13.58 -2.63
CA GLN A 307 19.74 14.06 -2.83
C GLN A 307 18.71 13.01 -2.38
N LYS A 308 17.63 13.44 -1.71
CA LYS A 308 16.50 12.57 -1.31
C LYS A 308 15.90 11.80 -2.50
N ARG A 309 16.03 12.32 -3.73
CA ARG A 309 15.65 11.62 -4.97
C ARG A 309 16.33 10.25 -5.16
N TRP A 310 17.53 10.05 -4.62
CA TRP A 310 18.21 8.75 -4.67
C TRP A 310 17.45 7.66 -3.89
N LEU A 311 16.90 7.99 -2.72
CA LEU A 311 16.06 7.08 -1.93
C LEU A 311 14.86 6.63 -2.74
N TYR A 312 14.12 7.60 -3.29
CA TYR A 312 12.97 7.37 -4.17
C TYR A 312 13.33 6.43 -5.33
N CYS A 313 14.42 6.70 -6.04
CA CYS A 313 14.86 5.86 -7.16
C CYS A 313 15.24 4.44 -6.72
N CYS A 314 15.89 4.26 -5.56
CA CYS A 314 16.24 2.94 -5.05
C CYS A 314 15.01 2.11 -4.66
N ILE A 315 14.07 2.73 -3.95
CA ILE A 315 12.84 2.12 -3.43
C ILE A 315 11.98 1.59 -4.58
N TYR A 316 11.61 2.46 -5.52
CA TYR A 316 10.66 2.08 -6.59
C TYR A 316 11.32 1.23 -7.70
N ARG A 317 12.64 1.34 -7.90
CA ARG A 317 13.37 0.38 -8.74
C ARG A 317 13.66 -0.94 -8.01
N ARG A 318 13.34 -1.04 -6.72
CA ARG A 318 13.54 -2.22 -5.86
C ARG A 318 14.99 -2.74 -5.91
N ARG A 319 15.94 -1.82 -6.08
CA ARG A 319 17.38 -2.07 -6.19
C ARG A 319 18.17 -0.80 -5.90
N ARG A 320 19.39 -0.96 -5.40
CA ARG A 320 20.34 0.13 -5.23
C ARG A 320 20.72 0.71 -6.60
N VAL A 321 20.55 2.02 -6.78
CA VAL A 321 21.08 2.75 -7.95
C VAL A 321 22.41 3.42 -7.59
N PRO A 322 23.31 3.69 -8.57
CA PRO A 322 24.58 4.37 -8.31
C PRO A 322 24.37 5.70 -7.59
N VAL A 323 25.04 5.90 -6.46
CA VAL A 323 24.88 7.08 -5.60
C VAL A 323 25.55 8.31 -6.21
N GLU A 324 26.57 8.09 -7.03
CA GLU A 324 27.40 9.11 -7.68
C GLU A 324 26.56 10.03 -8.58
N LYS A 325 25.48 9.52 -9.17
CA LYS A 325 24.56 10.31 -10.01
C LYS A 325 23.70 11.31 -9.24
N TYR A 326 23.65 11.18 -7.91
CA TYR A 326 22.79 11.95 -7.02
C TYR A 326 23.57 12.62 -5.88
N ALA A 327 24.89 12.49 -5.89
CA ALA A 327 25.79 13.12 -4.95
C ALA A 327 26.32 14.43 -5.58
N GLY A 328 26.30 15.52 -4.82
CA GLY A 328 26.91 16.79 -5.20
C GLY A 328 28.03 17.12 -4.22
N MET A 329 29.25 17.28 -4.74
CA MET A 329 30.56 17.42 -4.08
C MET A 329 30.73 16.52 -2.85
N ALA A 330 31.61 15.52 -2.98
CA ALA A 330 32.15 14.86 -1.80
C ALA A 330 32.56 15.96 -0.82
N VAL A 331 32.08 15.90 0.42
CA VAL A 331 32.83 16.59 1.46
C VAL A 331 34.14 15.80 1.49
N GLU A 332 35.15 16.30 0.79
CA GLU A 332 36.54 16.01 1.07
C GLU A 332 36.79 16.55 2.47
N THR A 333 36.23 15.86 3.45
CA THR A 333 36.78 15.94 4.79
C THR A 333 38.15 15.32 4.61
N SER A 334 39.16 16.17 4.66
CA SER A 334 40.53 15.75 4.92
C SER A 334 40.49 14.68 6.01
N SER A 335 41.35 13.68 5.93
CA SER A 335 41.35 12.56 6.88
C SER A 335 41.30 13.02 8.35
N SER A 336 41.81 14.22 8.66
CA SER A 336 41.73 14.86 9.97
C SER A 336 40.34 15.33 10.40
N GLU A 337 39.46 15.81 9.51
CA GLU A 337 38.10 16.25 9.88
C GLU A 337 37.13 15.08 10.02
N ALA A 338 37.29 14.04 9.20
CA ALA A 338 36.56 12.78 9.37
C ALA A 338 36.98 12.08 10.68
N GLU A 339 38.27 12.13 11.02
CA GLU A 339 38.78 11.66 12.32
C GLU A 339 38.34 12.56 13.49
N ALA A 340 38.22 13.88 13.31
CA ALA A 340 37.68 14.78 14.33
C ALA A 340 36.18 14.52 14.57
N LEU A 341 35.41 14.29 13.51
CA LEU A 341 34.00 13.87 13.58
C LEU A 341 33.83 12.45 14.17
N GLU A 342 34.85 11.59 14.10
CA GLU A 342 34.91 10.32 14.82
C GLU A 342 35.30 10.49 16.30
N ARG A 343 36.30 11.32 16.64
CA ARG A 343 36.79 11.53 18.02
C ARG A 343 35.89 12.39 18.90
N GLU A 344 35.13 13.32 18.33
CA GLU A 344 34.27 14.22 19.12
C GLU A 344 32.90 13.57 19.45
N TYR A 345 32.53 12.48 18.76
CA TYR A 345 31.20 11.86 18.87
C TYR A 345 31.21 10.33 19.04
N PHE A 346 32.37 9.71 19.23
CA PHE A 346 32.52 8.34 19.72
C PHE A 346 33.64 8.24 20.75
#